data_AF-Q2GPP8-F1
#
_entry.id   AF-Q2GPP8-F1
#
_cell.length_a   1.000
_cell.length_b   1.000
_cell.length_c   1.000
_cell.angle_alpha   90.00
_cell.angle_beta   90.00
_cell.angle_gamma   90.00
#
_symmetry.space_group_name_H-M   'P 1'
#
loop_
_entity.id
_entity.type
_entity.pdbx_description
1 polymer ?
#
loop_
_entity_poly.entity_id
_entity_poly.type
_entity_poly.pdbx_seq_one_letter_code
_entity_poly.pdbx_strand_id
1 'polypeptide(L)'
;MEFRMSDEGWKARYNGRMHAGLLFGRSATAREQWCLNPDLLRIVNHFLRTTNPPDVDSQSASERSTDAILSQAASITILEGGKAQPLHRDDAIWQKAHVSQEQRGYRLGSDLGIGMLVAAVDTTYANGATLVVPGSHLWGDARIAQEHEVAAAELSRGEALLFLTSTLHAGGANTTPDPRTMYAIFYCRSWVRPEANDFACYTREEVESWSREAQKLAGYVTDRMLGICDDGDALDALRRGATQRWQDWLV
;
A
#
# COMPACT_ATOMS: atom_id res chain seq x y z
N MET A 1 0.96 -3.15 -25.84
CA MET A 1 0.64 -3.58 -24.46
C MET A 1 -0.83 -3.94 -24.47
N GLU A 2 -1.16 -5.20 -24.74
CA GLU A 2 -2.56 -5.65 -24.77
C GLU A 2 -3.21 -5.35 -23.42
N PHE A 3 -4.36 -4.69 -23.45
CA PHE A 3 -5.15 -4.42 -22.27
C PHE A 3 -5.48 -5.77 -21.62
N ARG A 4 -5.24 -5.88 -20.30
CA ARG A 4 -5.69 -7.00 -19.47
C ARG A 4 -7.21 -7.09 -19.56
N MET A 5 -7.72 -7.81 -20.54
CA MET A 5 -9.15 -7.94 -20.78
C MET A 5 -9.68 -9.29 -20.30
N SER A 6 -10.90 -9.20 -19.82
CA SER A 6 -11.79 -10.17 -19.20
C SER A 6 -12.21 -11.31 -20.13
N ASP A 7 -11.28 -12.15 -20.60
CA ASP A 7 -11.67 -13.44 -21.16
C ASP A 7 -12.00 -14.46 -20.04
N GLU A 8 -12.71 -15.53 -20.38
CA GLU A 8 -13.09 -16.59 -19.42
C GLU A 8 -11.86 -17.29 -18.81
N GLY A 9 -10.76 -17.39 -19.55
CA GLY A 9 -9.48 -17.90 -19.04
C GLY A 9 -8.88 -17.02 -17.95
N TRP A 10 -9.03 -15.69 -18.07
CA TRP A 10 -8.62 -14.72 -17.06
C TRP A 10 -9.48 -14.81 -15.80
N LYS A 11 -10.81 -14.94 -15.95
CA LYS A 11 -11.72 -15.14 -14.81
C LYS A 11 -11.38 -16.41 -14.03
N ALA A 12 -11.09 -17.51 -14.74
CA ALA A 12 -10.67 -18.76 -14.14
C ALA A 12 -9.31 -18.65 -13.42
N ARG A 13 -8.35 -17.92 -14.01
CA ARG A 13 -7.00 -17.74 -13.46
C ARG A 13 -6.97 -16.99 -12.13
N TYR A 14 -7.90 -16.05 -11.93
CA TYR A 14 -7.93 -15.18 -10.74
C TYR A 14 -9.17 -15.39 -9.86
N ASN A 15 -9.85 -16.54 -9.98
CA ASN A 15 -11.04 -16.87 -9.20
C ASN A 15 -12.10 -15.75 -9.21
N GLY A 16 -12.35 -15.15 -10.38
CA GLY A 16 -13.30 -14.06 -10.56
C GLY A 16 -12.83 -12.67 -10.10
N ARG A 17 -11.54 -12.48 -9.78
CA ARG A 17 -11.00 -11.19 -9.32
C ARG A 17 -10.16 -10.52 -10.42
N MET A 18 -10.32 -9.21 -10.61
CA MET A 18 -9.57 -8.40 -11.57
C MET A 18 -8.79 -7.31 -10.84
N HIS A 19 -7.55 -7.09 -11.25
CA HIS A 19 -6.68 -6.05 -10.70
C HIS A 19 -6.24 -5.07 -11.79
N ALA A 20 -6.55 -3.80 -11.56
CA ALA A 20 -6.06 -2.68 -12.36
C ALA A 20 -5.09 -1.84 -11.52
N GLY A 21 -3.78 -2.02 -11.75
CA GLY A 21 -2.73 -1.26 -11.05
C GLY A 21 -2.60 0.19 -11.56
N LEU A 22 -1.58 0.88 -11.07
CA LEU A 22 -1.23 2.27 -11.44
C LEU A 22 -2.33 3.28 -11.11
N LEU A 23 -3.17 3.03 -10.09
CA LEU A 23 -4.23 3.97 -9.68
C LEU A 23 -3.62 5.34 -9.32
N PHE A 24 -2.45 5.34 -8.68
CA PHE A 24 -1.74 6.55 -8.28
C PHE A 24 -1.34 7.43 -9.48
N GLY A 25 -0.72 6.86 -10.51
CA GLY A 25 -0.39 7.64 -11.71
C GLY A 25 -1.62 8.03 -12.52
N ARG A 26 -2.62 7.14 -12.63
CA ARG A 26 -3.77 7.30 -13.52
C ARG A 26 -4.88 8.21 -13.00
N SER A 27 -4.95 8.46 -11.69
CA SER A 27 -6.00 9.27 -11.09
C SER A 27 -5.42 10.41 -10.26
N ALA A 28 -5.53 11.64 -10.78
CA ALA A 28 -5.15 12.84 -10.04
C ALA A 28 -5.93 12.98 -8.73
N THR A 29 -7.21 12.59 -8.71
CA THR A 29 -8.02 12.57 -7.47
C THR A 29 -7.47 11.60 -6.44
N ALA A 30 -7.18 10.35 -6.83
CA ALA A 30 -6.65 9.36 -5.90
C ALA A 30 -5.27 9.80 -5.39
N ARG A 31 -4.40 10.29 -6.27
CA ARG A 31 -3.06 10.75 -5.93
C ARG A 31 -3.07 11.98 -5.04
N GLU A 32 -3.69 13.07 -5.50
CA GLU A 32 -3.51 14.39 -4.90
C GLU A 32 -4.50 14.66 -3.76
N GLN A 33 -5.65 13.98 -3.71
CA GLN A 33 -6.68 14.24 -2.72
C GLN A 33 -6.83 13.12 -1.70
N TRP A 34 -6.79 11.86 -2.13
CA TRP A 34 -6.97 10.73 -1.22
C TRP A 34 -5.65 10.32 -0.57
N CYS A 35 -4.64 10.01 -1.38
CA CYS A 35 -3.37 9.50 -0.88
C CYS A 35 -2.61 10.53 -0.04
N LEU A 36 -2.79 11.82 -0.36
CA LEU A 36 -2.17 12.95 0.32
C LEU A 36 -3.10 13.66 1.32
N ASN A 37 -4.24 13.07 1.68
CA ASN A 37 -5.12 13.65 2.68
C ASN A 37 -4.34 13.85 4.01
N PRO A 38 -4.28 15.06 4.58
CA PRO A 38 -3.45 15.34 5.76
C PRO A 38 -3.84 14.54 7.01
N ASP A 39 -5.14 14.29 7.21
CA ASP A 39 -5.62 13.50 8.35
C ASP A 39 -5.27 12.02 8.18
N LEU A 40 -5.39 11.49 6.97
CA LEU A 40 -4.93 10.14 6.64
C LEU A 40 -3.43 10.01 6.87
N LEU A 41 -2.62 10.94 6.34
CA LEU A 41 -1.17 10.90 6.49
C LEU A 41 -0.72 11.05 7.95
N ARG A 42 -1.47 11.79 8.77
CA ARG A 42 -1.23 11.86 10.23
C ARG A 42 -1.44 10.50 10.89
N ILE A 43 -2.49 9.77 10.52
CA ILE A 43 -2.74 8.40 11.01
C ILE A 43 -1.65 7.46 10.50
N VAL A 44 -1.34 7.48 9.19
CA VAL A 44 -0.33 6.63 8.57
C VAL A 44 1.03 6.82 9.24
N ASN A 45 1.49 8.06 9.38
CA ASN A 45 2.79 8.37 9.98
C ASN A 45 2.81 8.17 11.49
N HIS A 46 1.68 8.17 12.19
CA HIS A 46 1.65 7.75 13.59
C HIS A 46 2.22 6.33 13.74
N PHE A 47 1.81 5.40 12.87
CA PHE A 47 2.24 4.01 12.92
C PHE A 47 3.55 3.74 12.18
N LEU A 48 3.76 4.37 11.02
CA LEU A 48 4.81 3.99 10.07
C LEU A 48 6.03 4.91 10.06
N ARG A 49 5.96 6.12 10.65
CA ARG A 49 7.15 6.97 10.79
C ARG A 49 8.23 6.18 11.53
N THR A 50 9.43 6.22 10.98
CA THR A 50 10.59 5.59 11.61
C THR A 50 11.47 6.71 12.14
N THR A 51 11.71 6.73 13.44
CA THR A 51 12.63 7.68 14.08
C THR A 51 13.77 6.90 14.71
N ASN A 52 15.01 7.25 14.35
CA ASN A 52 16.18 6.67 14.98
C ASN A 52 16.29 7.18 16.42
N PRO A 53 16.58 6.29 17.39
CA PRO A 53 17.03 6.71 18.70
C PRO A 53 18.25 7.66 18.58
N PRO A 54 18.39 8.65 19.48
CA PRO A 54 19.45 9.65 19.41
C PRO A 54 20.87 9.05 19.31
N ASP A 55 21.10 7.89 19.92
CA ASP A 55 22.42 7.28 20.05
C ASP A 55 22.81 6.33 18.90
N VAL A 56 21.94 6.14 17.89
CA VAL A 56 22.19 5.17 16.81
C VAL A 56 23.31 5.60 15.87
N ASP A 57 23.51 6.90 15.67
CA ASP A 57 24.56 7.44 14.82
C ASP A 57 24.97 8.82 15.34
N SER A 58 26.23 8.96 15.75
CA SER A 58 26.78 10.21 16.28
C SER A 58 26.90 11.33 15.23
N GLN A 59 26.82 10.99 13.94
CA GLN A 59 26.72 11.94 12.83
C GLN A 59 25.27 12.22 12.41
N SER A 60 24.31 11.51 13.01
CA SER A 60 22.90 11.82 12.88
C SER A 60 22.50 12.87 13.92
N ALA A 61 22.02 14.02 13.45
CA ALA A 61 21.32 14.96 14.33
C ALA A 61 20.26 14.18 15.14
N SER A 62 20.17 14.46 16.43
CA SER A 62 19.21 13.81 17.34
C SER A 62 17.81 13.83 16.73
N GLU A 63 17.16 12.65 16.67
CA GLU A 63 15.79 12.43 16.15
C GLU A 63 15.61 12.52 14.62
N ARG A 64 16.50 11.90 13.84
CA ARG A 64 16.23 11.66 12.40
C ARG A 64 15.00 10.77 12.22
N SER A 65 14.00 11.27 11.50
CA SER A 65 12.83 10.49 11.08
C SER A 65 12.60 10.49 9.57
N THR A 66 11.95 9.42 9.10
CA THR A 66 11.45 9.24 7.73
C THR A 66 9.96 8.89 7.76
N ASP A 67 9.21 9.46 6.82
CA ASP A 67 7.77 9.22 6.70
C ASP A 67 7.49 7.95 5.87
N ALA A 68 6.22 7.53 5.86
CA ALA A 68 5.76 6.43 5.04
C ALA A 68 5.78 6.80 3.54
N ILE A 69 5.95 5.79 2.70
CA ILE A 69 5.84 5.88 1.24
C ILE A 69 4.67 5.02 0.75
N LEU A 70 4.27 5.22 -0.51
CA LEU A 70 3.30 4.37 -1.18
C LEU A 70 3.90 2.97 -1.40
N SER A 71 3.17 1.93 -1.01
CA SER A 71 3.49 0.54 -1.31
C SER A 71 2.86 0.09 -2.63
N GLN A 72 1.56 0.38 -2.80
CA GLN A 72 0.82 0.13 -4.04
C GLN A 72 -0.47 0.97 -4.08
N ALA A 73 -1.00 1.19 -5.28
CA ALA A 73 -2.36 1.69 -5.47
C ALA A 73 -3.02 1.04 -6.70
N ALA A 74 -4.14 0.35 -6.48
CA ALA A 74 -4.84 -0.40 -7.51
C ALA A 74 -6.36 -0.35 -7.32
N SER A 75 -7.10 -0.66 -8.39
CA SER A 75 -8.50 -1.05 -8.28
C SER A 75 -8.61 -2.57 -8.28
N ILE A 76 -9.46 -3.11 -7.41
CA ILE A 76 -9.73 -4.54 -7.28
C ILE A 76 -11.21 -4.75 -7.49
N THR A 77 -11.57 -5.56 -8.50
CA THR A 77 -12.97 -5.89 -8.80
C THR A 77 -13.19 -7.39 -8.60
N ILE A 78 -14.23 -7.74 -7.85
CA ILE A 78 -14.71 -9.12 -7.71
C ILE A 78 -15.96 -9.28 -8.56
N LEU A 79 -15.89 -10.13 -9.57
CA LEU A 79 -17.00 -10.48 -10.45
C LEU A 79 -17.96 -11.46 -9.75
N GLU A 80 -19.13 -11.66 -10.34
CA GLU A 80 -20.07 -12.73 -9.96
C GLU A 80 -19.35 -14.08 -9.85
N GLY A 81 -19.65 -14.81 -8.77
CA GLY A 81 -19.04 -16.12 -8.48
C GLY A 81 -17.59 -16.05 -8.00
N GLY A 82 -17.04 -14.85 -7.79
CA GLY A 82 -15.69 -14.67 -7.29
C GLY A 82 -15.51 -15.27 -5.89
N LYS A 83 -14.44 -16.05 -5.70
CA LYS A 83 -14.23 -16.79 -4.43
C LYS A 83 -13.63 -15.89 -3.35
N ALA A 84 -13.95 -16.20 -2.10
CA ALA A 84 -13.29 -15.61 -0.94
C ALA A 84 -11.79 -15.95 -0.95
N GLN A 85 -10.96 -14.99 -0.55
CA GLN A 85 -9.56 -15.24 -0.29
C GLN A 85 -9.40 -15.99 1.04
N PRO A 86 -8.32 -16.76 1.22
CA PRO A 86 -7.92 -17.21 2.55
C PRO A 86 -7.57 -15.99 3.42
N LEU A 87 -7.81 -16.10 4.74
CA LEU A 87 -7.33 -15.08 5.68
C LEU A 87 -5.80 -14.97 5.59
N HIS A 88 -5.31 -13.74 5.46
CA HIS A 88 -3.89 -13.43 5.33
C HIS A 88 -3.56 -12.09 5.99
N ARG A 89 -2.25 -11.84 6.13
CA ARG A 89 -1.67 -10.55 6.48
C ARG A 89 -0.92 -10.03 5.27
N ASP A 90 -1.06 -8.75 4.96
CA ASP A 90 -0.40 -8.17 3.79
C ASP A 90 1.10 -8.00 4.01
N ASP A 91 1.55 -7.87 5.25
CA ASP A 91 2.99 -7.79 5.55
C ASP A 91 3.73 -9.12 5.47
N ALA A 92 3.04 -10.23 5.19
CA ALA A 92 3.65 -11.52 4.91
C ALA A 92 4.60 -11.46 3.69
N ILE A 93 4.37 -10.53 2.75
CA ILE A 93 5.25 -10.31 1.59
C ILE A 93 6.66 -9.86 2.01
N TRP A 94 6.79 -9.22 3.18
CA TRP A 94 8.06 -8.80 3.77
C TRP A 94 8.61 -9.83 4.77
N GLN A 95 8.04 -11.03 4.81
CA GLN A 95 8.45 -12.12 5.70
C GLN A 95 8.44 -11.70 7.18
N LYS A 96 7.51 -10.82 7.55
CA LYS A 96 7.37 -10.33 8.91
C LYS A 96 6.89 -11.47 9.83
N ALA A 97 7.67 -11.75 10.86
CA ALA A 97 7.23 -12.59 11.98
C ALA A 97 6.55 -11.72 13.05
N HIS A 98 5.45 -12.22 13.61
CA HIS A 98 4.65 -11.55 14.63
C HIS A 98 4.76 -12.28 15.96
N VAL A 99 5.25 -11.55 16.97
CA VAL A 99 5.22 -12.02 18.35
C VAL A 99 3.93 -11.50 18.99
N SER A 100 3.19 -12.36 19.69
CA SER A 100 1.93 -11.96 20.34
C SER A 100 2.14 -10.76 21.27
N GLN A 101 1.31 -9.74 21.05
CA GLN A 101 1.23 -8.49 21.79
C GLN A 101 -0.05 -8.42 22.65
N GLU A 102 -0.87 -9.48 22.65
CA GLU A 102 -2.21 -9.49 23.28
C GLU A 102 -2.20 -9.08 24.75
N GLN A 103 -1.17 -9.48 25.51
CA GLN A 103 -1.08 -9.16 26.94
C GLN A 103 -0.49 -7.78 27.25
N ARG A 104 0.33 -7.26 26.33
CA ARG A 104 1.17 -6.06 26.54
C ARG A 104 0.68 -4.84 25.76
N GLY A 105 -0.33 -5.03 24.93
CA GLY A 105 -0.85 -4.00 24.04
C GLY A 105 0.03 -3.76 22.82
N TYR A 106 -0.49 -2.98 21.89
CA TYR A 106 0.20 -2.62 20.66
C TYR A 106 1.48 -1.84 20.94
N ARG A 107 2.62 -2.33 20.42
CA ARG A 107 3.88 -1.59 20.40
C ARG A 107 3.96 -0.78 19.11
N LEU A 108 3.98 0.55 19.26
CA LEU A 108 4.23 1.46 18.14
C LEU A 108 5.55 1.09 17.44
N GLY A 109 5.53 1.03 16.12
CA GLY A 109 6.68 0.58 15.34
C GLY A 109 6.64 -0.90 14.94
N SER A 110 5.66 -1.69 15.41
CA SER A 110 5.63 -3.13 15.12
C SER A 110 5.16 -3.48 13.71
N ASP A 111 4.25 -2.69 13.13
CA ASP A 111 3.77 -2.83 11.75
C ASP A 111 4.71 -2.23 10.69
N LEU A 112 4.65 -2.81 9.49
CA LEU A 112 5.41 -2.39 8.32
C LEU A 112 4.58 -1.58 7.31
N GLY A 113 3.24 -1.68 7.36
CA GLY A 113 2.35 -0.97 6.45
C GLY A 113 0.95 -0.73 7.00
N ILE A 114 0.20 0.07 6.25
CA ILE A 114 -1.23 0.35 6.46
C ILE A 114 -1.94 0.22 5.13
N GLY A 115 -3.07 -0.48 5.14
CA GLY A 115 -4.01 -0.57 4.03
C GLY A 115 -5.19 0.39 4.18
N MET A 116 -5.60 0.97 3.06
CA MET A 116 -6.84 1.70 2.89
C MET A 116 -7.63 1.09 1.73
N LEU A 117 -8.83 0.59 2.01
CA LEU A 117 -9.75 0.08 1.00
C LEU A 117 -10.96 1.00 0.90
N VAL A 118 -11.07 1.75 -0.20
CA VAL A 118 -12.19 2.66 -0.47
C VAL A 118 -13.25 1.96 -1.31
N ALA A 119 -14.50 2.02 -0.87
CA ALA A 119 -15.64 1.40 -1.54
C ALA A 119 -16.04 2.19 -2.80
N ALA A 120 -15.93 1.58 -3.99
CA ALA A 120 -16.43 2.20 -5.23
C ALA A 120 -17.95 2.01 -5.41
N VAL A 121 -18.49 1.00 -4.72
CA VAL A 121 -19.90 0.62 -4.60
C VAL A 121 -20.16 0.21 -3.15
N ASP A 122 -21.42 0.18 -2.71
CA ASP A 122 -21.75 -0.32 -1.39
C ASP A 122 -21.27 -1.78 -1.24
N THR A 123 -20.60 -2.10 -0.13
CA THR A 123 -20.14 -3.45 0.18
C THR A 123 -21.10 -4.10 1.17
N THR A 124 -21.40 -5.36 0.90
CA THR A 124 -22.21 -6.23 1.75
C THR A 124 -21.51 -7.57 1.88
N TYR A 125 -21.85 -8.36 2.89
CA TYR A 125 -21.35 -9.72 3.01
C TYR A 125 -21.57 -10.52 1.71
N ALA A 126 -22.75 -10.38 1.09
CA ALA A 126 -23.14 -11.11 -0.12
C ALA A 126 -22.35 -10.72 -1.38
N ASN A 127 -22.04 -9.43 -1.57
CA ASN A 127 -21.24 -8.98 -2.71
C ASN A 127 -19.72 -9.03 -2.45
N GLY A 128 -19.35 -9.67 -1.32
CA GLY A 128 -17.99 -10.00 -1.00
C GLY A 128 -17.23 -8.89 -0.30
N ALA A 129 -17.86 -8.14 0.61
CA ALA A 129 -17.19 -7.23 1.55
C ALA A 129 -15.87 -7.80 2.10
N THR A 130 -14.93 -6.92 2.43
CA THR A 130 -13.66 -7.35 3.03
C THR A 130 -13.95 -7.97 4.39
N LEU A 131 -13.52 -9.21 4.58
CA LEU A 131 -13.55 -9.93 5.85
C LEU A 131 -12.33 -9.50 6.68
N VAL A 132 -12.53 -9.19 7.94
CA VAL A 132 -11.49 -8.71 8.87
C VAL A 132 -11.63 -9.49 10.17
N VAL A 133 -10.51 -9.75 10.84
CA VAL A 133 -10.49 -10.29 12.20
C VAL A 133 -10.04 -9.18 13.15
N PRO A 134 -10.96 -8.44 13.80
CA PRO A 134 -10.60 -7.35 14.70
C PRO A 134 -9.67 -7.80 15.82
N GLY A 135 -8.64 -7.00 16.11
CA GLY A 135 -7.63 -7.31 17.13
C GLY A 135 -6.51 -8.26 16.70
N SER A 136 -6.61 -8.90 15.52
CA SER A 136 -5.62 -9.88 15.05
C SER A 136 -4.23 -9.34 14.72
N HIS A 137 -4.08 -8.03 14.59
CA HIS A 137 -2.80 -7.32 14.53
C HIS A 137 -1.95 -7.49 15.80
N LEU A 138 -2.57 -7.89 16.92
CA LEU A 138 -1.87 -8.18 18.17
C LEU A 138 -1.44 -9.65 18.29
N TRP A 139 -1.90 -10.52 17.39
CA TRP A 139 -1.72 -11.96 17.57
C TRP A 139 -0.32 -12.41 17.13
N GLY A 140 0.15 -13.50 17.72
CA GLY A 140 1.31 -14.22 17.18
C GLY A 140 0.93 -15.06 15.96
N ASP A 141 1.92 -15.44 15.16
CA ASP A 141 1.71 -16.13 13.87
C ASP A 141 0.97 -17.48 13.98
N ALA A 142 1.11 -18.17 15.12
CA ALA A 142 0.49 -19.49 15.33
C ALA A 142 -1.01 -19.44 15.64
N ARG A 143 -1.59 -18.27 15.93
CA ARG A 143 -3.02 -18.15 16.28
C ARG A 143 -3.87 -18.21 15.01
N ILE A 144 -4.84 -19.10 15.01
CA ILE A 144 -5.81 -19.28 13.93
C ILE A 144 -7.13 -18.61 14.34
N ALA A 145 -7.69 -17.80 13.44
CA ALA A 145 -8.99 -17.15 13.65
C ALA A 145 -10.13 -18.19 13.63
N GLN A 146 -11.08 -18.03 14.55
CA GLN A 146 -12.34 -18.76 14.55
C GLN A 146 -13.39 -18.01 13.72
N GLU A 147 -14.37 -18.74 13.20
CA GLU A 147 -15.40 -18.17 12.31
C GLU A 147 -16.13 -16.97 12.93
N HIS A 148 -16.46 -17.05 14.22
CA HIS A 148 -17.17 -15.97 14.93
C HIS A 148 -16.31 -14.71 15.18
N GLU A 149 -15.00 -14.78 14.97
CA GLU A 149 -14.07 -13.65 15.09
C GLU A 149 -13.95 -12.87 13.76
N VAL A 150 -14.50 -13.42 12.67
CA VAL A 150 -14.45 -12.81 11.34
C VAL A 150 -15.68 -11.92 11.14
N ALA A 151 -15.43 -10.65 10.85
CA ALA A 151 -16.47 -9.67 10.54
C ALA A 151 -16.35 -9.19 9.08
N ALA A 152 -17.48 -8.94 8.42
CA ALA A 152 -17.48 -8.29 7.12
C ALA A 152 -17.54 -6.76 7.27
N ALA A 153 -16.62 -6.06 6.62
CA ALA A 153 -16.63 -4.61 6.51
C ALA A 153 -17.63 -4.18 5.42
N GLU A 154 -18.88 -4.05 5.82
CA GLU A 154 -19.94 -3.43 5.01
C GLU A 154 -19.79 -1.92 5.06
N LEU A 155 -19.67 -1.31 3.89
CA LEU A 155 -19.30 0.09 3.68
C LEU A 155 -20.24 0.68 2.64
N SER A 156 -20.68 1.92 2.86
CA SER A 156 -21.28 2.72 1.79
C SER A 156 -20.23 3.18 0.79
N ARG A 157 -20.64 3.41 -0.46
CA ARG A 157 -19.79 3.98 -1.50
C ARG A 157 -19.09 5.26 -1.01
N GLY A 158 -17.76 5.29 -1.13
CA GLY A 158 -16.91 6.39 -0.69
C GLY A 158 -16.37 6.25 0.73
N GLU A 159 -16.92 5.35 1.56
CA GLU A 159 -16.32 5.00 2.83
C GLU A 159 -15.07 4.15 2.65
N ALA A 160 -14.21 4.15 3.67
CA ALA A 160 -12.93 3.47 3.63
C ALA A 160 -12.71 2.62 4.88
N LEU A 161 -12.19 1.41 4.69
CA LEU A 161 -11.61 0.59 5.74
C LEU A 161 -10.11 0.90 5.85
N LEU A 162 -9.66 1.31 7.02
CA LEU A 162 -8.23 1.44 7.38
C LEU A 162 -7.83 0.29 8.30
N PHE A 163 -6.70 -0.35 8.02
CA PHE A 163 -6.18 -1.44 8.84
C PHE A 163 -4.65 -1.54 8.75
N LEU A 164 -4.04 -2.02 9.83
CA LEU A 164 -2.62 -2.37 9.89
C LEU A 164 -2.38 -3.64 9.05
N THR A 165 -1.29 -3.71 8.30
CA THR A 165 -1.00 -4.87 7.41
C THR A 165 -0.82 -6.19 8.15
N SER A 166 -0.56 -6.15 9.47
CA SER A 166 -0.55 -7.33 10.35
C SER A 166 -1.95 -7.84 10.73
N THR A 167 -3.02 -7.15 10.34
CA THR A 167 -4.40 -7.58 10.58
C THR A 167 -4.77 -8.73 9.64
N LEU A 168 -5.23 -9.84 10.20
CA LEU A 168 -5.82 -10.92 9.41
C LEU A 168 -7.09 -10.42 8.72
N HIS A 169 -7.11 -10.57 7.40
CA HIS A 169 -8.23 -10.17 6.57
C HIS A 169 -8.28 -11.00 5.28
N ALA A 170 -9.37 -10.89 4.54
CA ALA A 170 -9.57 -11.53 3.25
C ALA A 170 -10.60 -10.76 2.44
N GLY A 171 -10.48 -10.73 1.11
CA GLY A 171 -11.62 -10.32 0.30
C GLY A 171 -12.70 -11.41 0.29
N GLY A 172 -13.95 -11.06 0.60
CA GLY A 172 -15.07 -11.99 0.61
C GLY A 172 -15.43 -12.57 -0.77
N ALA A 173 -16.34 -13.55 -0.75
CA ALA A 173 -16.90 -14.13 -1.96
C ALA A 173 -18.03 -13.24 -2.50
N ASN A 174 -18.11 -13.08 -3.82
CA ASN A 174 -19.22 -12.37 -4.45
C ASN A 174 -20.23 -13.38 -5.00
N THR A 175 -21.38 -13.49 -4.33
CA THR A 175 -22.50 -14.34 -4.76
C THR A 175 -23.60 -13.55 -5.47
N THR A 176 -23.36 -12.27 -5.74
CA THR A 176 -24.30 -11.38 -6.44
C THR A 176 -23.93 -11.28 -7.93
N PRO A 177 -24.89 -10.93 -8.81
CA PRO A 177 -24.59 -10.77 -10.24
C PRO A 177 -23.74 -9.53 -10.55
N ASP A 178 -23.76 -8.53 -9.67
CA ASP A 178 -23.05 -7.27 -9.88
C ASP A 178 -21.59 -7.32 -9.41
N PRO A 179 -20.65 -6.72 -10.15
CA PRO A 179 -19.26 -6.66 -9.74
C PRO A 179 -19.04 -5.71 -8.56
N ARG A 180 -18.27 -6.14 -7.56
CA ARG A 180 -17.85 -5.31 -6.41
C ARG A 180 -16.46 -4.75 -6.64
N THR A 181 -16.33 -3.44 -6.77
CA THR A 181 -15.04 -2.75 -6.94
C THR A 181 -14.61 -2.01 -5.67
N MET A 182 -13.33 -2.14 -5.31
CA MET A 182 -12.65 -1.34 -4.29
C MET A 182 -11.44 -0.65 -4.89
N TYR A 183 -11.06 0.48 -4.31
CA TYR A 183 -9.74 1.09 -4.51
C TYR A 183 -8.85 0.73 -3.34
N ALA A 184 -7.79 -0.02 -3.62
CA ALA A 184 -6.81 -0.48 -2.66
C ALA A 184 -5.58 0.42 -2.71
N ILE A 185 -5.29 1.09 -1.61
CA ILE A 185 -4.15 2.00 -1.46
C ILE A 185 -3.40 1.56 -0.21
N PHE A 186 -2.12 1.25 -0.37
CA PHE A 186 -1.28 0.79 0.73
C PHE A 186 -0.07 1.68 0.90
N TYR A 187 0.29 1.89 2.15
CA TYR A 187 1.49 2.59 2.58
C TYR A 187 2.43 1.61 3.27
N CYS A 188 3.73 1.82 3.13
CA CYS A 188 4.74 1.09 3.86
C CYS A 188 5.78 2.03 4.45
N ARG A 189 6.57 1.53 5.39
CA ARG A 189 7.76 2.24 5.86
C ARG A 189 8.69 2.53 4.68
N SER A 190 9.33 3.70 4.68
CA SER A 190 10.25 4.15 3.61
C SER A 190 11.46 3.24 3.38
N TRP A 191 11.89 2.48 4.38
CA TRP A 191 13.01 1.53 4.27
C TRP A 191 12.58 0.12 3.83
N VAL A 192 11.28 -0.13 3.69
CA VAL A 192 10.75 -1.39 3.18
C VAL A 192 10.56 -1.28 1.66
N ARG A 193 10.80 -2.37 0.94
CA ARG A 193 10.52 -2.41 -0.50
C ARG A 193 9.01 -2.34 -0.76
N PRO A 194 8.50 -1.38 -1.55
CA PRO A 194 7.10 -1.34 -1.97
C PRO A 194 6.64 -2.65 -2.63
N GLU A 195 5.38 -3.02 -2.42
CA GLU A 195 4.78 -4.19 -3.07
C GLU A 195 4.80 -4.03 -4.60
N ALA A 196 4.43 -2.86 -5.09
CA ALA A 196 4.43 -2.53 -6.50
C ALA A 196 5.62 -1.62 -6.85
N ASN A 197 6.41 -2.01 -7.87
CA ASN A 197 7.46 -1.17 -8.43
C ASN A 197 6.88 -0.25 -9.52
N ASP A 198 5.81 0.48 -9.18
CA ASP A 198 5.08 1.33 -10.12
C ASP A 198 5.96 2.45 -10.71
N PHE A 199 7.05 2.81 -10.02
CA PHE A 199 8.09 3.72 -10.51
C PHE A 199 8.55 3.39 -11.94
N ALA A 200 8.61 2.11 -12.31
CA ALA A 200 9.05 1.67 -13.63
C ALA A 200 8.02 1.91 -14.75
N CYS A 201 6.78 2.25 -14.39
CA CYS A 201 5.67 2.43 -15.33
C CYS A 201 5.35 3.89 -15.63
N TYR A 202 5.87 4.85 -14.84
CA TYR A 202 5.58 6.27 -15.01
C TYR A 202 6.63 6.96 -15.89
N THR A 203 6.18 7.84 -16.78
CA THR A 203 7.09 8.67 -17.57
C THR A 203 7.60 9.85 -16.75
N ARG A 204 8.70 10.45 -17.21
CA ARG A 204 9.24 11.67 -16.60
C ARG A 204 8.17 12.78 -16.57
N GLU A 205 7.50 12.99 -17.70
CA GLU A 205 6.50 14.06 -17.87
C GLU A 205 5.32 13.87 -16.91
N GLU A 206 4.88 12.62 -16.72
CA GLU A 206 3.84 12.30 -15.74
C GLU A 206 4.30 12.70 -14.33
N VAL A 207 5.48 12.24 -13.89
CA VAL A 207 5.97 12.50 -12.53
C VAL A 207 6.23 13.99 -12.30
N GLU A 208 6.77 14.70 -13.28
CA GLU A 208 7.01 16.15 -13.20
C GLU A 208 5.70 16.95 -13.08
N SER A 209 4.58 16.40 -13.54
CA SER A 209 3.25 17.04 -13.39
C SER A 209 2.65 16.89 -12.00
N TRP A 210 3.14 15.97 -11.17
CA TRP A 210 2.60 15.71 -9.83
C TRP A 210 3.08 16.74 -8.81
N SER A 211 2.34 16.85 -7.70
CA SER A 211 2.82 17.66 -6.57
C SER A 211 4.11 17.10 -5.99
N ARG A 212 4.93 17.96 -5.36
CA ARG A 212 6.17 17.51 -4.68
C ARG A 212 5.88 16.46 -3.60
N GLU A 213 4.74 16.56 -2.92
CA GLU A 213 4.33 15.58 -1.91
C GLU A 213 3.93 14.24 -2.54
N ALA A 214 3.27 14.25 -3.71
CA ALA A 214 3.02 13.02 -4.46
C ALA A 214 4.32 12.37 -4.95
N GLN A 215 5.28 13.17 -5.43
CA GLN A 215 6.61 12.69 -5.82
C GLN A 215 7.35 12.06 -4.63
N LYS A 216 7.32 12.69 -3.45
CA LYS A 216 7.86 12.11 -2.21
C LYS A 216 7.18 10.80 -1.85
N LEU A 217 5.84 10.78 -1.82
CA LEU A 217 5.08 9.60 -1.45
C LEU A 217 5.33 8.43 -2.42
N ALA A 218 5.52 8.70 -3.72
CA ALA A 218 5.87 7.69 -4.71
C ALA A 218 7.35 7.30 -4.74
N GLY A 219 8.19 7.86 -3.87
CA GLY A 219 9.62 7.51 -3.75
C GLY A 219 10.54 8.18 -4.78
N TYR A 220 10.12 9.27 -5.44
CA TYR A 220 10.95 10.04 -6.39
C TYR A 220 11.86 11.07 -5.72
N VAL A 221 11.61 11.36 -4.44
CA VAL A 221 12.39 12.31 -3.64
C VAL A 221 13.10 11.52 -2.56
N THR A 222 14.39 11.77 -2.43
CA THR A 222 15.22 11.14 -1.41
C THR A 222 14.72 11.52 -0.03
N ASP A 223 14.51 10.52 0.82
CA ASP A 223 14.29 10.75 2.25
C ASP A 223 15.55 10.32 3.01
N ARG A 224 16.31 11.32 3.47
CA ARG A 224 17.67 11.15 4.01
C ARG A 224 18.64 10.58 2.99
N MET A 225 18.92 9.29 3.08
CA MET A 225 19.80 8.54 2.17
C MET A 225 19.04 7.41 1.47
N LEU A 226 17.74 7.27 1.75
CA LEU A 226 16.89 6.27 1.11
C LEU A 226 16.36 6.82 -0.21
N GLY A 227 16.49 6.01 -1.27
CA GLY A 227 16.03 6.38 -2.60
C GLY A 227 16.99 7.26 -3.41
N ILE A 228 18.25 7.41 -2.96
CA ILE A 228 19.27 8.16 -3.71
C ILE A 228 19.46 7.55 -5.10
N CYS A 229 19.48 8.42 -6.11
CA CYS A 229 19.90 8.10 -7.46
C CYS A 229 20.98 9.08 -7.89
N ASP A 230 22.23 8.61 -8.03
CA ASP A 230 23.36 9.42 -8.51
C ASP A 230 23.53 10.71 -7.69
N ASP A 231 23.75 10.53 -6.38
CA ASP A 231 23.90 11.58 -5.35
C ASP A 231 22.76 12.61 -5.27
N GLY A 232 21.56 12.28 -5.78
CA GLY A 232 20.39 13.14 -5.68
C GLY A 232 19.06 12.40 -5.75
N ASP A 233 17.98 13.15 -5.98
CA ASP A 233 16.63 12.62 -6.14
C ASP A 233 16.51 11.79 -7.42
N ALA A 234 15.73 10.70 -7.35
CA ALA A 234 15.42 9.90 -8.53
C ALA A 234 14.76 10.71 -9.65
N LEU A 235 13.99 11.75 -9.29
CA LEU A 235 13.46 12.71 -10.26
C LEU A 235 14.56 13.47 -11.01
N ASP A 236 15.63 13.89 -10.34
CA ASP A 236 16.73 14.61 -10.98
C ASP A 236 17.53 13.68 -11.90
N ALA A 237 17.67 12.41 -11.53
CA ALA A 237 18.25 11.39 -12.41
C ALA A 237 17.40 11.18 -13.68
N LEU A 238 16.06 11.19 -13.57
CA LEU A 238 15.16 11.16 -14.74
C LEU A 238 15.34 12.39 -15.63
N ARG A 239 15.64 13.56 -15.04
CA ARG A 239 15.83 14.81 -15.79
C ARG A 239 17.11 14.83 -16.62
N ARG A 240 18.22 14.33 -16.04
CA ARG A 240 19.55 14.29 -16.68
C ARG A 240 19.64 13.25 -17.82
N GLY A 241 18.83 12.19 -17.75
CA GLY A 241 18.90 11.07 -18.70
C GLY A 241 20.13 10.18 -18.49
N ALA A 242 20.09 8.94 -18.99
CA ALA A 242 21.13 7.93 -18.72
C ALA A 242 22.49 8.22 -19.39
N THR A 243 22.55 9.16 -20.35
CA THR A 243 23.70 9.37 -21.25
C THR A 243 24.60 10.55 -20.88
N GLN A 244 24.23 11.40 -19.92
CA GLN A 244 25.09 12.48 -19.42
C GLN A 244 26.16 11.98 -18.41
N ARG A 245 26.31 10.66 -18.25
CA ARG A 245 26.85 10.03 -17.04
C ARG A 245 28.37 10.06 -16.85
N TRP A 246 29.19 10.51 -17.82
CA TRP A 246 30.66 10.39 -17.68
C TRP A 246 31.50 11.47 -18.36
N GLN A 247 30.91 12.45 -19.05
CA GLN A 247 31.70 13.43 -19.82
C GLN A 247 32.23 14.59 -18.97
N ASP A 248 31.61 14.87 -17.82
CA ASP A 248 31.91 16.09 -17.05
C ASP A 248 32.83 15.86 -15.84
N TRP A 249 33.22 14.61 -15.54
CA TRP A 249 34.09 14.26 -14.41
C TRP A 249 35.58 14.08 -14.80
N LEU A 250 35.95 14.33 -16.06
CA LEU A 250 37.31 14.17 -16.60
C LEU A 250 37.99 15.49 -17.03
N VAL A 251 37.57 16.62 -16.45
CA VAL A 251 38.25 17.92 -16.65
C VAL A 251 38.92 18.40 -15.37
#